data_AF-A0A958KHF9-F1
#
_entry.id   AF-A0A958KHF9-F1
#
_cell.length_a   1.000
_cell.length_b   1.000
_cell.length_c   1.000
_cell.angle_alpha   90.00
_cell.angle_beta   90.00
_cell.angle_gamma   90.00
#
_symmetry.space_group_name_H-M   'P 1'
#
loop_
_entity.id
_entity.type
_entity.pdbx_description
1 polymer ?
#
loop_
_entity_poly.entity_id
_entity_poly.type
_entity_poly.pdbx_seq_one_letter_code
_entity_poly.pdbx_strand_id
1 'polypeptide(L)'
;MRSGKKYPFPEFPTKIRETFGKLAQELPDDEVHDLNTRLTQTIRMFAARDERYQSGLMSTSLRIAQVCETLLSRYDNFKKRERELIVGAVRYFILQRDGLPDDTPFLGLEDDVQVLNYVLEQLGLDKLAVELDLLE
;
A
#
# COMPACT_ATOMS: atom_id res chain seq x y z
N MET A 1 -18.59 17.26 19.38
CA MET A 1 -19.08 16.03 18.73
C MET A 1 -17.89 15.24 18.22
N ARG A 2 -18.02 13.91 18.22
CA ARG A 2 -16.93 12.92 18.27
C ARG A 2 -15.97 13.01 17.09
N SER A 3 -14.67 13.19 17.36
CA SER A 3 -13.60 12.77 16.44
C SER A 3 -12.89 11.58 17.07
N GLY A 4 -13.64 10.48 17.27
CA GLY A 4 -13.01 9.20 17.54
C GLY A 4 -12.33 8.77 16.25
N LYS A 5 -11.00 8.63 16.27
CA LYS A 5 -10.23 8.04 15.16
C LYS A 5 -10.96 6.78 14.70
N LYS A 6 -11.34 6.71 13.43
CA LYS A 6 -12.15 5.60 12.89
C LYS A 6 -11.31 4.32 12.85
N TYR A 7 -9.98 4.50 12.79
CA TYR A 7 -8.98 3.44 12.92
C TYR A 7 -7.92 3.91 13.93
N PRO A 8 -8.19 3.86 15.26
CA PRO A 8 -7.13 4.15 16.23
C PRO A 8 -5.94 3.26 15.87
N PHE A 9 -4.71 3.81 15.89
CA PHE A 9 -3.46 3.10 15.58
C PHE A 9 -3.64 1.63 15.93
N PRO A 10 -3.91 0.73 14.96
CA PRO A 10 -3.85 -0.67 15.30
C PRO A 10 -2.44 -0.82 15.87
N GLU A 11 -2.27 -1.52 16.98
CA GLU A 11 -0.92 -1.90 17.35
C GLU A 11 -0.39 -2.73 16.19
N PHE A 12 0.24 -2.07 15.23
CA PHE A 12 0.93 -2.71 14.15
C PHE A 12 1.83 -3.70 14.86
N PRO A 13 1.74 -5.01 14.53
CA PRO A 13 2.74 -5.95 14.97
C PRO A 13 4.11 -5.30 14.81
N THR A 14 4.99 -5.43 15.80
CA THR A 14 6.26 -4.70 15.87
C THR A 14 7.02 -4.72 14.54
N LYS A 15 6.98 -5.85 13.85
CA LYS A 15 7.57 -6.06 12.52
C LYS A 15 7.00 -5.12 11.43
N ILE A 16 5.68 -4.92 11.37
CA ILE A 16 5.05 -3.99 10.41
C ILE A 16 5.52 -2.56 10.70
N ARG A 17 5.47 -2.16 11.98
CA ARG A 17 5.87 -0.81 12.40
C ARG A 17 7.33 -0.51 12.06
N GLU A 18 8.23 -1.44 12.35
CA GLU A 18 9.66 -1.30 12.05
C GLU A 18 9.92 -1.26 10.54
N THR A 19 9.27 -2.13 9.78
CA THR A 19 9.44 -2.19 8.32
C THR A 19 8.90 -0.92 7.68
N PHE A 20 7.66 -0.54 7.97
CA PHE A 20 7.04 0.69 7.48
C PHE A 20 7.86 1.93 7.88
N GLY A 21 8.32 2.01 9.13
CA GLY A 21 9.13 3.12 9.61
C GLY A 21 10.46 3.29 8.85
N LYS A 22 11.08 2.19 8.41
CA LYS A 22 12.29 2.24 7.57
C LYS A 22 11.99 2.70 6.14
N LEU A 23 10.81 2.35 5.62
CA LEU A 23 10.41 2.64 4.24
C LEU A 23 9.85 4.05 4.06
N ALA A 24 9.27 4.63 5.11
CA ALA A 24 8.65 5.96 5.11
C ALA A 24 9.70 7.08 5.06
N GLN A 25 10.14 7.42 3.85
CA GLN A 25 11.13 8.46 3.57
C GLN A 25 10.62 9.34 2.43
N GLU A 26 10.90 10.64 2.50
CA GLU A 26 10.60 11.58 1.41
C GLU A 26 11.47 11.23 0.21
N LEU A 27 10.90 11.34 -0.99
CA LEU A 27 11.61 11.14 -2.25
C LEU A 27 11.55 12.41 -3.08
N PRO A 28 12.59 12.67 -3.88
CA PRO A 28 12.52 13.66 -4.94
C PRO A 28 11.55 13.20 -6.05
N ASP A 29 11.05 14.15 -6.84
CA ASP A 29 9.96 13.92 -7.80
C ASP A 29 10.31 12.88 -8.88
N ASP A 30 11.57 12.78 -9.28
CA ASP A 30 12.07 11.77 -10.21
C ASP A 30 11.99 10.36 -9.62
N GLU A 31 12.36 10.19 -8.35
CA GLU A 31 12.22 8.91 -7.65
C GLU A 31 10.75 8.53 -7.39
N VAL A 32 9.83 9.50 -7.31
CA VAL A 32 8.38 9.24 -7.23
C VAL A 32 7.86 8.64 -8.53
N HIS A 33 8.36 9.09 -9.68
CA HIS A 33 8.03 8.51 -10.98
C HIS A 33 8.50 7.05 -11.08
N ASP A 34 9.72 6.78 -10.65
CA ASP A 34 10.26 5.42 -10.59
C ASP A 34 9.44 4.52 -9.65
N LEU A 35 9.02 5.05 -8.51
CA LEU A 35 8.18 4.33 -7.56
C LEU A 35 6.82 3.95 -8.17
N ASN A 36 6.20 4.84 -8.95
CA ASN A 36 4.96 4.55 -9.68
C ASN A 36 5.18 3.47 -10.75
N THR A 37 6.29 3.53 -11.49
CA THR A 37 6.67 2.50 -12.46
C THR A 37 6.80 1.12 -11.80
N ARG A 38 7.45 1.05 -10.63
CA ARG A 38 7.57 -0.19 -9.85
C ARG A 38 6.21 -0.70 -9.36
N LEU A 39 5.34 0.18 -8.88
CA LEU A 39 3.96 -0.19 -8.49
C LEU A 39 3.20 -0.83 -9.66
N THR A 40 3.30 -0.24 -10.85
CA THR A 40 2.70 -0.78 -12.07
C THR A 40 3.24 -2.17 -12.39
N GLN A 41 4.55 -2.39 -12.25
CA GLN A 41 5.17 -3.70 -12.46
C GLN A 41 4.70 -4.73 -11.43
N THR A 42 4.60 -4.35 -10.16
CA THR A 42 4.07 -5.21 -9.09
C THR A 42 2.65 -5.70 -9.41
N ILE A 43 1.78 -4.84 -9.92
CA ILE A 43 0.42 -5.24 -10.30
C ILE A 43 0.39 -6.17 -11.50
N ARG A 44 1.25 -5.96 -12.51
CA ARG A 44 1.38 -6.90 -13.63
C ARG A 44 1.87 -8.28 -13.15
N MET A 45 2.82 -8.29 -12.23
CA MET A 45 3.28 -9.53 -11.57
C MET A 45 2.16 -10.20 -10.78
N PHE A 46 1.31 -9.41 -10.12
CA PHE A 46 0.12 -9.90 -9.41
C PHE A 46 -0.88 -10.55 -10.35
N ALA A 47 -1.24 -9.89 -11.44
CA ALA A 47 -2.16 -10.42 -12.44
C ALA A 47 -1.69 -11.78 -12.99
N ALA A 48 -0.42 -11.88 -13.38
CA ALA A 48 0.15 -13.10 -13.93
C ALA A 48 0.17 -14.27 -12.92
N ARG A 49 0.39 -13.97 -11.63
CA ARG A 49 0.34 -15.00 -10.58
C ARG A 49 -1.08 -15.36 -10.18
N ASP A 50 -2.01 -14.41 -10.12
CA ASP A 50 -3.41 -14.68 -9.79
C ASP A 50 -4.08 -15.55 -10.86
N GLU A 51 -3.77 -15.35 -12.14
CA GLU A 51 -4.21 -16.24 -13.22
C GLU A 51 -3.78 -17.70 -13.00
N ARG A 52 -2.58 -17.90 -12.42
CA ARG A 52 -2.01 -19.22 -12.16
C ARG A 52 -2.53 -19.87 -10.87
N TYR A 53 -2.71 -19.08 -9.81
CA TYR A 53 -2.97 -19.58 -8.46
C TYR A 53 -4.39 -19.32 -7.96
N GLN A 54 -5.17 -18.52 -8.66
CA GLN A 54 -6.55 -18.16 -8.31
C GLN A 54 -6.66 -17.68 -6.85
N SER A 55 -5.79 -16.73 -6.47
CA SER A 55 -5.73 -16.26 -5.08
C SER A 55 -6.99 -15.50 -4.66
N GLY A 56 -7.73 -14.93 -5.63
CA GLY A 56 -8.89 -14.08 -5.37
C GLY A 56 -8.53 -12.69 -4.84
N LEU A 57 -7.24 -12.38 -4.70
CA LEU A 57 -6.74 -11.15 -4.11
C LEU A 57 -6.52 -10.03 -5.14
N MET A 58 -6.81 -10.29 -6.42
CA MET A 58 -6.52 -9.35 -7.50
C MET A 58 -7.34 -8.07 -7.41
N SER A 59 -8.63 -8.16 -7.07
CA SER A 59 -9.50 -6.98 -6.91
C SER A 59 -8.99 -6.06 -5.81
N THR A 60 -8.65 -6.60 -4.65
CA THR A 60 -8.06 -5.84 -3.54
C THR A 60 -6.69 -5.27 -3.94
N SER A 61 -5.84 -6.03 -4.62
CA SER A 61 -4.53 -5.55 -5.09
C SER A 61 -4.64 -4.37 -6.06
N LEU A 62 -5.57 -4.45 -7.01
CA LEU A 62 -5.89 -3.35 -7.92
C LEU A 62 -6.39 -2.13 -7.15
N ARG A 63 -7.22 -2.34 -6.13
CA ARG A 63 -7.73 -1.25 -5.32
C ARG A 63 -6.63 -0.54 -4.54
N ILE A 64 -5.72 -1.30 -3.92
CA ILE A 64 -4.52 -0.76 -3.25
C ILE A 64 -3.70 0.08 -4.24
N ALA A 65 -3.39 -0.47 -5.42
CA ALA A 65 -2.60 0.25 -6.42
C ALA A 65 -3.26 1.53 -6.91
N GLN A 66 -4.57 1.51 -7.20
CA GLN A 66 -5.31 2.72 -7.62
C GLN A 66 -5.22 3.85 -6.58
N VAL A 67 -5.33 3.50 -5.29
CA VAL A 67 -5.18 4.47 -4.21
C VAL A 67 -3.74 4.98 -4.15
N CYS A 68 -2.75 4.08 -4.21
CA CYS A 68 -1.33 4.45 -4.25
C CYS A 68 -1.00 5.37 -5.42
N GLU A 69 -1.47 5.07 -6.63
CA GLU A 69 -1.32 5.90 -7.83
C GLU A 69 -1.94 7.29 -7.62
N THR A 70 -3.15 7.36 -7.04
CA THR A 70 -3.81 8.63 -6.73
C THR A 70 -3.01 9.48 -5.73
N LEU A 71 -2.38 8.85 -4.74
CA LEU A 71 -1.53 9.54 -3.77
C LEU A 71 -0.24 10.04 -4.41
N LEU A 72 0.42 9.21 -5.24
CA LEU A 72 1.65 9.59 -5.95
C LEU A 72 1.39 10.68 -7.00
N SER A 73 0.25 10.66 -7.70
CA SER A 73 -0.08 11.69 -8.70
C SER A 73 -0.35 13.07 -8.08
N ARG A 74 -0.50 13.13 -6.75
CA ARG A 74 -0.73 14.36 -5.98
C ARG A 74 0.38 14.61 -4.98
N TYR A 75 1.51 13.91 -5.08
CA TYR A 75 2.58 13.89 -4.10
C TYR A 75 3.04 15.30 -3.68
N ASP A 76 3.15 16.20 -4.66
CA ASP A 76 3.62 17.56 -4.44
C ASP A 76 2.66 18.41 -3.61
N ASN A 77 1.39 18.04 -3.53
CA ASN A 77 0.39 18.74 -2.74
C ASN A 77 0.44 18.39 -1.25
N PHE A 78 1.20 17.36 -0.87
CA PHE A 78 1.33 16.91 0.51
C PHE A 78 2.53 17.55 1.20
N LYS A 79 2.47 17.63 2.53
CA LYS A 79 3.61 18.06 3.35
C LYS A 79 4.64 16.94 3.42
N LYS A 80 5.89 17.30 3.73
CA LYS A 80 6.99 16.35 3.92
C LYS A 80 6.62 15.09 4.70
N ARG A 81 5.98 15.23 5.87
CA ARG A 81 5.60 14.07 6.69
C ARG A 81 4.55 13.19 6.03
N GLU A 82 3.60 13.77 5.32
CA GLU A 82 2.57 13.03 4.57
C GLU A 82 3.19 12.31 3.37
N ARG A 83 4.12 12.97 2.67
CA ARG A 83 4.93 12.41 1.59
C ARG A 83 5.74 11.19 2.03
N GLU A 84 6.41 11.27 3.18
CA GLU A 84 7.11 10.13 3.80
C GLU A 84 6.16 8.93 4.03
N LEU A 85 4.95 9.19 4.56
CA LEU A 85 3.96 8.15 4.82
C LEU A 85 3.44 7.51 3.52
N ILE A 86 3.16 8.32 2.49
CA ILE A 86 2.75 7.84 1.16
C ILE A 86 3.82 6.90 0.60
N VAL A 87 5.09 7.33 0.57
CA VAL A 87 6.20 6.51 0.08
C VAL A 87 6.31 5.22 0.89
N GLY A 88 6.18 5.30 2.21
CA GLY A 88 6.19 4.15 3.09
C GLY A 88 5.14 3.12 2.72
N ALA A 89 3.89 3.54 2.49
CA ALA A 89 2.81 2.62 2.14
C ALA A 89 3.02 1.96 0.78
N VAL A 90 3.41 2.75 -0.24
CA VAL A 90 3.68 2.21 -1.58
C VAL A 90 4.85 1.23 -1.56
N ARG A 91 5.95 1.59 -0.89
CA ARG A 91 7.11 0.71 -0.76
C ARG A 91 6.79 -0.54 0.04
N TYR A 92 5.97 -0.45 1.09
CA TYR A 92 5.55 -1.61 1.87
C TYR A 92 4.80 -2.61 0.99
N PHE A 93 3.85 -2.10 0.20
CA PHE A 93 3.11 -2.90 -0.77
C PHE A 93 4.03 -3.55 -1.80
N ILE A 94 4.99 -2.82 -2.37
CA ILE A 94 5.93 -3.40 -3.34
C ILE A 94 6.87 -4.43 -2.70
N LEU A 95 7.43 -4.14 -1.52
CA LEU A 95 8.48 -4.94 -0.89
C LEU A 95 8.04 -6.38 -0.59
N GLN A 96 6.82 -6.59 -0.11
CA GLN A 96 6.32 -7.94 0.19
C GLN A 96 6.21 -8.83 -1.05
N ARG A 97 6.29 -8.23 -2.25
CA ARG A 97 6.20 -8.93 -3.54
C ARG A 97 7.53 -8.98 -4.28
N ASP A 98 8.52 -8.23 -3.82
CA ASP A 98 9.86 -8.21 -4.41
C ASP A 98 10.63 -9.47 -4.00
N GLY A 99 11.25 -10.14 -4.97
CA GLY A 99 12.03 -11.36 -4.73
C GLY A 99 11.25 -12.65 -4.45
N LEU A 100 9.92 -12.65 -4.55
CA LEU A 100 9.14 -13.90 -4.48
C LEU A 100 9.34 -14.74 -5.76
N PRO A 101 9.68 -16.04 -5.63
CA PRO A 101 9.75 -16.95 -6.77
C PRO A 101 8.46 -16.93 -7.60
N ASP A 102 8.59 -17.13 -8.91
CA ASP A 102 7.43 -17.11 -9.83
C ASP A 102 6.43 -18.24 -9.59
N ASP A 103 6.82 -19.28 -8.84
CA ASP A 103 5.99 -20.40 -8.44
C ASP A 103 5.39 -20.27 -7.04
N THR A 104 5.56 -19.13 -6.37
CA THR A 104 4.99 -18.86 -5.05
C THR A 104 3.71 -18.03 -5.19
N PRO A 105 2.57 -18.45 -4.61
CA PRO A 105 1.36 -17.64 -4.62
C PRO A 105 1.54 -16.38 -3.78
N PHE A 106 0.90 -15.29 -4.17
CA PHE A 106 0.76 -14.13 -3.27
C PHE A 106 -0.23 -14.50 -2.17
N LEU A 107 0.22 -14.39 -0.92
CA LEU A 107 -0.60 -14.61 0.26
C LEU A 107 -0.61 -13.34 1.09
N GLY A 108 -1.78 -13.03 1.62
CA GLY A 108 -2.01 -11.96 2.58
C GLY A 108 -1.90 -10.54 2.01
N LEU A 109 -2.98 -9.78 2.10
CA LEU A 109 -3.04 -8.34 1.87
C LEU A 109 -3.44 -7.57 3.13
N GLU A 110 -3.68 -8.26 4.23
CA GLU A 110 -4.19 -7.71 5.48
C GLU A 110 -3.28 -6.58 5.98
N ASP A 111 -1.98 -6.84 6.00
CA ASP A 111 -0.96 -5.90 6.45
C ASP A 111 -0.89 -4.68 5.52
N ASP A 112 -1.04 -4.86 4.21
CA ASP A 112 -0.99 -3.77 3.23
C ASP A 112 -2.21 -2.88 3.32
N VAL A 113 -3.39 -3.49 3.43
CA VAL A 113 -4.65 -2.77 3.69
C VAL A 113 -4.55 -1.99 4.99
N GLN A 114 -4.01 -2.60 6.04
CA GLN A 114 -3.83 -1.94 7.34
C GLN A 114 -2.87 -0.76 7.26
N VAL A 115 -1.71 -0.93 6.62
CA VAL A 115 -0.71 0.15 6.41
C VAL A 115 -1.30 1.28 5.56
N LEU A 116 -1.95 0.96 4.44
CA LEU A 116 -2.52 1.95 3.55
C LEU A 116 -3.65 2.74 4.23
N ASN A 117 -4.58 2.05 4.89
CA ASN A 117 -5.70 2.70 5.58
C ASN A 117 -5.24 3.59 6.73
N TYR A 118 -4.18 3.19 7.46
CA TYR A 118 -3.54 4.06 8.44
C TYR A 118 -3.01 5.34 7.80
N VAL A 119 -2.28 5.24 6.68
CA VAL A 119 -1.77 6.41 5.96
C VAL A 119 -2.93 7.30 5.50
N LEU A 120 -3.98 6.74 4.91
CA LEU A 120 -5.16 7.49 4.50
C LEU A 120 -5.82 8.23 5.67
N GLU A 121 -5.90 7.63 6.85
CA GLU A 121 -6.42 8.31 8.04
C GLU A 121 -5.51 9.49 8.45
N GLN A 122 -4.19 9.32 8.44
CA GLN A 122 -3.24 10.40 8.74
C GLN A 122 -3.35 11.57 7.75
N LEU A 123 -3.72 11.28 6.51
CA LEU A 123 -3.92 12.27 5.45
C LEU A 123 -5.35 12.88 5.46
N GLY A 124 -6.26 12.40 6.31
CA GLY A 124 -7.66 12.82 6.29
C GLY A 124 -8.43 12.37 5.05
N LEU A 125 -8.01 11.26 4.44
CA LEU A 125 -8.55 10.66 3.21
C LEU A 125 -9.22 9.30 3.49
N ASP A 126 -9.84 9.14 4.65
CA ASP A 126 -10.48 7.89 5.13
C ASP A 126 -11.56 7.35 4.18
N LYS A 127 -12.14 8.21 3.33
CA LYS A 127 -13.10 7.82 2.29
C LYS A 127 -12.49 6.97 1.17
N LEU A 128 -11.17 6.94 1.05
CA LEU A 128 -10.44 6.11 0.09
C LEU A 128 -10.02 4.76 0.68
N ALA A 129 -10.41 4.45 1.92
CA ALA A 129 -10.03 3.21 2.58
C ALA A 129 -10.36 1.98 1.72
N VAL A 130 -9.49 0.99 1.83
CA VAL A 130 -9.58 -0.29 1.13
C VAL A 130 -10.06 -1.35 2.11
N GLU A 131 -10.90 -2.26 1.64
CA GLU A 131 -11.33 -3.44 2.39
C GLU A 131 -10.79 -4.69 1.69
N LEU A 132 -10.56 -5.76 2.44
CA LEU A 132 -10.18 -7.03 1.86
C LEU A 132 -11.42 -7.66 1.22
N ASP A 133 -11.30 -8.04 -0.05
CA ASP A 133 -12.27 -8.93 -0.66
C ASP A 133 -11.97 -10.33 -0.13
N LEU A 134 -12.66 -10.73 0.94
CA LEU A 134 -12.66 -12.11 1.37
C LEU A 134 -13.49 -12.90 0.36
N LEU A 135 -12.88 -13.91 -0.27
CA LEU A 135 -13.62 -14.92 -1.02
C LEU A 135 -14.64 -15.57 -0.06
N GLU A 136 -15.93 -15.39 -0.33
CA GLU A 136 -17.02 -16.17 0.29
C GLU A 136 -16.98 -17.64 -0.17
#